data_AF-A0A1S3DNW8-F1
#
_entry.id   AF-A0A1S3DNW8-F1
#
_cell.length_a   1.000
_cell.length_b   1.000
_cell.length_c   1.000
_cell.angle_alpha   90.00
_cell.angle_beta   90.00
_cell.angle_gamma   90.00
#
_symmetry.space_group_name_H-M   'P 1'
#
loop_
_entity.id
_entity.type
_entity.pdbx_description
1 polymer ?
#
loop_
_entity_poly.entity_id
_entity_poly.type
_entity_poly.pdbx_seq_one_letter_code
_entity_poly.pdbx_strand_id
1 'polypeptide(L)'
;FTLWIDAVIFVFSLENEASFNAIYNYYTKMSHYRNAAEIPIILVGTQDAISESNPRIIDEARARRLASDLKRCSYYETCATYGLNVDRVFQD
;
A
#
# COMPACT_ATOMS: atom_id res chain seq x y z
N PHE A 1 -17.95 -11.87 -5.03
CA PHE A 1 -17.64 -11.02 -3.86
C PHE A 1 -16.69 -9.85 -4.17
N THR A 2 -16.01 -9.81 -5.31
CA THR A 2 -15.06 -8.72 -5.68
C THR A 2 -15.24 -8.21 -7.11
N LEU A 3 -16.37 -8.56 -7.76
CA LEU A 3 -16.67 -8.20 -9.14
C LEU A 3 -16.89 -6.70 -9.37
N TRP A 4 -17.17 -5.95 -8.30
CA TRP A 4 -17.42 -4.50 -8.33
C TRP A 4 -16.14 -3.65 -8.28
N ILE A 5 -14.98 -4.27 -8.01
CA ILE A 5 -13.73 -3.54 -7.79
C ILE A 5 -13.04 -3.31 -9.14
N ASP A 6 -12.81 -2.04 -9.48
CA ASP A 6 -12.08 -1.61 -10.67
C ASP A 6 -10.59 -1.34 -10.41
N ALA A 7 -10.20 -0.99 -9.17
CA ALA A 7 -8.82 -0.78 -8.75
C ALA A 7 -8.67 -1.05 -7.23
N VAL A 8 -7.45 -1.33 -6.76
CA VAL A 8 -7.17 -1.62 -5.34
C VAL A 8 -6.02 -0.76 -4.83
N ILE A 9 -6.24 -0.13 -3.68
CA ILE A 9 -5.22 0.60 -2.93
C ILE A 9 -4.88 -0.22 -1.68
N PHE A 10 -3.65 -0.72 -1.59
CA PHE A 10 -3.11 -1.35 -0.39
C PHE A 10 -2.44 -0.30 0.48
N VAL A 11 -2.83 -0.21 1.76
CA VAL A 11 -2.33 0.80 2.69
C VAL A 11 -1.67 0.13 3.90
N PHE A 12 -0.47 0.56 4.25
CA PHE A 12 0.24 0.14 5.47
C PHE A 12 0.84 1.36 6.19
N SER A 13 1.29 1.18 7.44
CA SER A 13 1.99 2.20 8.21
C SER A 13 3.50 1.98 8.18
N LEU A 14 4.26 3.04 7.92
CA LEU A 14 5.74 3.00 7.83
C LEU A 14 6.42 2.70 9.17
N GLU A 15 5.71 2.84 10.29
CA GLU A 15 6.17 2.44 11.62
C GLU A 15 5.71 1.04 12.04
N ASN A 16 4.84 0.37 11.27
CA ASN A 16 4.20 -0.88 11.69
C ASN A 16 4.47 -2.07 10.76
N GLU A 17 5.38 -2.94 11.19
CA GLU A 17 5.82 -4.14 10.47
C GLU A 17 4.68 -5.15 10.24
N ALA A 18 3.75 -5.27 11.18
CA ALA A 18 2.60 -6.17 11.03
C ALA A 18 1.67 -5.71 9.90
N SER A 19 1.45 -4.40 9.78
CA SER A 19 0.65 -3.81 8.71
C SER A 19 1.31 -4.03 7.33
N PHE A 20 2.64 -3.90 7.25
CA PHE A 20 3.40 -4.15 6.02
C PHE A 20 3.30 -5.61 5.57
N ASN A 21 3.49 -6.55 6.51
CA ASN A 21 3.38 -7.98 6.22
C ASN A 21 1.95 -8.42 5.87
N ALA A 22 0.93 -7.72 6.38
CA ALA A 22 -0.47 -8.00 6.07
C ALA A 22 -0.82 -7.75 4.59
N ILE A 23 -0.11 -6.83 3.90
CA ILE A 23 -0.36 -6.51 2.49
C ILE A 23 -0.25 -7.76 1.61
N TYR A 24 0.80 -8.56 1.79
CA TYR A 24 0.99 -9.77 1.00
C TYR A 24 -0.16 -10.76 1.21
N ASN A 25 -0.59 -10.93 2.46
CA ASN A 25 -1.71 -11.80 2.80
C ASN A 25 -3.03 -11.33 2.16
N TYR A 26 -3.28 -10.03 2.14
CA TYR A 26 -4.47 -9.48 1.49
C TYR A 26 -4.41 -9.62 -0.03
N TYR A 27 -3.24 -9.38 -0.63
CA TYR A 27 -3.04 -9.59 -2.06
C TYR A 27 -3.26 -11.05 -2.48
N THR A 28 -2.70 -12.02 -1.74
CA THR A 28 -2.93 -13.45 -2.00
C THR A 28 -4.39 -13.82 -1.83
N LYS A 29 -5.08 -13.31 -0.79
CA LYS A 29 -6.52 -13.54 -0.63
C LYS A 29 -7.32 -13.00 -1.80
N MET A 30 -6.99 -11.81 -2.29
CA MET A 30 -7.65 -11.20 -3.44
C MET A 30 -7.45 -11.99 -4.73
N SER A 31 -6.24 -12.49 -4.98
CA SER A 31 -5.91 -13.25 -6.20
C SER A 31 -6.70 -14.56 -6.34
N HIS A 32 -7.25 -15.08 -5.24
CA HIS A 32 -8.17 -16.23 -5.27
C HIS A 32 -9.57 -15.89 -5.80
N TYR A 33 -10.02 -14.64 -5.70
CA TYR A 33 -11.36 -14.22 -6.13
C TYR A 33 -11.36 -13.46 -7.46
N ARG A 34 -10.21 -12.88 -7.84
CA ARG A 34 -10.04 -12.10 -9.06
C ARG A 34 -8.68 -12.41 -9.67
N ASN A 35 -8.64 -12.44 -11.00
CA ASN A 35 -7.36 -12.39 -11.69
C ASN A 35 -6.70 -11.04 -11.39
N ALA A 36 -5.70 -11.05 -10.51
CA ALA A 36 -4.99 -9.83 -10.14
C ALA A 36 -4.28 -9.18 -11.35
N ALA A 37 -4.22 -9.82 -12.52
CA ALA A 37 -3.66 -9.23 -13.76
C ALA A 37 -4.58 -8.22 -14.42
N GLU A 38 -5.85 -8.20 -14.03
CA GLU A 38 -6.88 -7.36 -14.64
C GLU A 38 -7.25 -6.15 -13.79
N ILE A 39 -6.61 -5.96 -12.62
CA ILE A 39 -6.96 -4.91 -11.66
C ILE A 39 -5.72 -4.06 -11.37
N PRO A 40 -5.74 -2.74 -11.67
CA PRO A 40 -4.73 -1.79 -11.22
C PRO A 40 -4.57 -1.80 -9.70
N ILE A 41 -3.32 -1.77 -9.25
CA ILE A 41 -2.97 -1.76 -7.84
C ILE A 41 -2.11 -0.53 -7.55
N ILE A 42 -2.34 0.10 -6.40
CA ILE A 42 -1.47 1.14 -5.84
C ILE A 42 -1.09 0.70 -4.41
N LEU A 43 0.18 0.87 -4.06
CA LEU A 43 0.69 0.65 -2.72
C LEU A 43 0.93 1.99 -2.02
N VAL A 44 0.45 2.13 -0.78
CA VAL A 44 0.55 3.35 0.01
C VAL A 44 1.18 3.06 1.37
N GLY A 45 2.28 3.74 1.67
CA GLY A 45 2.87 3.81 3.01
C GLY A 45 2.45 5.10 3.72
N THR A 46 1.85 5.01 4.91
CA THR A 46 1.39 6.19 5.67
C THR A 46 2.44 6.64 6.69
N GLN A 47 2.60 7.95 6.82
CA GLN A 47 3.50 8.62 7.77
C GLN A 47 2.78 9.09 9.03
N ASP A 48 1.45 9.00 9.09
CA ASP A 48 0.59 9.59 10.13
C ASP A 48 0.94 9.18 11.58
N ALA A 49 1.42 7.96 11.78
CA ALA A 49 1.75 7.43 13.11
C ALA A 49 3.23 7.61 13.51
N ILE A 50 4.06 8.18 12.63
CA ILE A 50 5.49 8.37 12.89
C ILE A 50 5.68 9.47 13.93
N SER A 51 6.45 9.17 14.98
CA SER A 51 6.82 10.10 16.04
C SER A 51 8.17 9.73 16.65
N GLU A 52 8.69 10.55 17.57
CA GLU A 52 9.94 10.22 18.28
C GLU A 52 9.84 8.89 19.06
N SER A 53 8.67 8.61 19.66
CA SER A 53 8.40 7.35 20.34
C SER A 53 8.05 6.19 19.41
N ASN A 54 7.75 6.48 18.15
CA ASN A 54 7.32 5.48 17.17
C ASN A 54 7.97 5.76 15.80
N PRO A 55 9.27 5.46 15.65
CA PRO A 55 10.01 5.82 14.46
C PRO A 55 9.61 4.95 13.26
N ARG A 56 9.89 5.45 12.05
CA ARG A 56 9.83 4.66 10.82
C ARG A 56 10.69 3.41 10.96
N ILE A 57 10.14 2.25 10.60
CA ILE A 57 10.86 0.96 10.56
C ILE A 57 10.84 0.28 9.19
N ILE A 58 9.97 0.73 8.28
CA ILE A 58 9.94 0.26 6.89
C ILE A 58 10.61 1.29 6.00
N ASP A 59 11.81 0.97 5.51
CA ASP A 59 12.51 1.81 4.56
C ASP A 59 11.88 1.79 3.15
N GLU A 60 12.27 2.75 2.33
CA GLU A 60 11.75 2.91 0.98
C GLU A 60 12.10 1.72 0.07
N ALA A 61 13.27 1.11 0.25
CA ALA A 61 13.72 -0.01 -0.57
C ALA A 61 12.84 -1.25 -0.35
N ARG A 62 12.48 -1.55 0.89
CA ARG A 62 11.53 -2.63 1.26
C ARG A 62 10.16 -2.38 0.68
N ALA A 63 9.64 -1.16 0.79
CA ALA A 63 8.33 -0.81 0.24
C ALA A 63 8.30 -0.90 -1.29
N ARG A 64 9.34 -0.40 -1.98
CA ARG A 64 9.48 -0.51 -3.44
C ARG A 64 9.64 -1.95 -3.90
N ARG A 65 10.34 -2.79 -3.13
CA ARG A 65 10.43 -4.23 -3.41
C ARG A 65 9.05 -4.89 -3.33
N LEU A 66 8.28 -4.61 -2.28
CA LEU A 66 6.90 -5.09 -2.18
C LEU A 66 6.04 -4.61 -3.36
N ALA A 67 6.15 -3.34 -3.74
CA ALA A 67 5.43 -2.81 -4.90
C ALA A 67 5.78 -3.54 -6.21
N SER A 68 7.06 -3.89 -6.40
CA SER A 68 7.54 -4.72 -7.50
C SER A 68 6.91 -6.11 -7.49
N ASP A 69 6.85 -6.75 -6.33
CA ASP A 69 6.26 -8.09 -6.15
C ASP A 69 4.73 -8.06 -6.39
N LEU A 70 4.07 -6.95 -6.07
CA LEU A 70 2.67 -6.67 -6.34
C LEU A 70 2.43 -6.14 -7.77
N LYS A 71 3.01 -6.80 -8.77
CA LYS A 71 2.87 -6.47 -10.20
C LYS A 71 3.46 -5.13 -10.62
N ARG A 72 4.54 -4.69 -9.96
CA ARG A 72 5.19 -3.41 -10.27
C ARG A 72 4.20 -2.24 -10.16
N CYS A 73 3.34 -2.29 -9.15
CA CYS A 73 2.40 -1.23 -8.84
C CYS A 73 3.10 0.08 -8.46
N SER A 74 2.39 1.20 -8.63
CA SER A 74 2.85 2.50 -8.13
C SER A 74 2.94 2.47 -6.60
N TYR A 75 3.95 3.13 -6.05
CA TYR A 75 4.15 3.27 -4.61
C TYR A 75 4.18 4.74 -4.21
N TYR A 76 3.36 5.11 -3.23
CA TYR A 76 3.29 6.45 -2.67
C TYR A 76 3.48 6.43 -1.15
N GLU A 77 4.28 7.37 -0.64
CA GLU A 77 4.22 7.73 0.78
C GLU A 77 3.26 8.89 0.97
N THR A 78 2.36 8.77 1.95
CA THR A 78 1.32 9.77 2.22
C THR A 78 1.36 10.20 3.68
N CYS A 79 0.79 11.38 3.93
CA CYS A 79 0.45 11.82 5.28
C CYS A 79 -0.90 12.52 5.21
N ALA A 80 -1.93 11.92 5.79
CA ALA A 80 -3.29 12.46 5.76
C ALA A 80 -3.41 13.71 6.65
N THR A 81 -2.57 13.85 7.67
CA THR A 81 -2.55 15.00 8.59
C THR A 81 -2.39 16.35 7.88
N TYR A 82 -1.58 16.41 6.82
CA TYR A 82 -1.35 17.64 6.04
C TYR A 82 -1.49 17.44 4.52
N GLY A 83 -2.08 16.32 4.09
CA GLY A 83 -2.45 16.07 2.69
C GLY A 83 -1.30 15.69 1.76
N LEU A 84 -0.15 15.21 2.28
CA LEU A 84 0.96 14.79 1.43
C LEU A 84 0.55 13.63 0.53
N ASN A 85 0.65 13.84 -0.80
CA ASN A 85 0.37 12.86 -1.86
C ASN A 85 -1.02 12.21 -1.83
N VAL A 86 -1.95 12.66 -0.97
CA VAL A 86 -3.28 12.06 -0.83
C VAL A 86 -4.02 12.12 -2.16
N ASP A 87 -4.15 13.31 -2.75
CA ASP A 87 -4.86 13.47 -4.04
C ASP A 87 -4.18 12.69 -5.18
N ARG A 88 -2.85 12.60 -5.16
CA ARG A 88 -2.09 11.87 -6.19
C ARG A 88 -2.43 10.38 -6.21
N VAL A 89 -2.67 9.77 -5.06
CA VAL A 89 -3.06 8.36 -4.96
C VAL A 89 -4.41 8.07 -5.64
N PHE A 90 -5.32 9.04 -5.69
CA PHE A 90 -6.67 8.86 -6.26
C PHE A 90 -6.83 9.41 -7.69
N GLN A 91 -5.83 10.16 -8.17
CA GLN A 91 -5.82 10.71 -9.53
C GLN A 91 -5.01 9.87 -10.52
N ASP A 92 -4.10 9.03 -10.01
CA ASP A 92 -3.42 7.96 -10.75
C ASP A 92 -4.34 6.73 -10.92
#